data_AF-A0A350Y132-F1
#
_entry.id   AF-A0A350Y132-F1
#
_cell.length_a   1.000
_cell.length_b   1.000
_cell.length_c   1.000
_cell.angle_alpha   90.00
_cell.angle_beta   90.00
_cell.angle_gamma   90.00
#
_symmetry.space_group_name_H-M   'P 1'
#
loop_
_entity.id
_entity.type
_entity.pdbx_description
1 polymer ?
#
loop_
_entity_poly.entity_id
_entity_poly.type
_entity_poly.pdbx_seq_one_letter_code
_entity_poly.pdbx_strand_id
1 'polypeptide(L)'
;MKLTILTTTALVTVTNFSAIATAENLQHTQQLLSTKQCAQCDLIGAGLVMADLVNANLSGADLSRANLSRANLTGADLTGANLSGTSLNGANLTGANLSGANLTGTDLRDAYLVNAQLFGTNLTSAYIQGTIGIPEYAGTAEDFYAWGVVEAERGNYRAAIEKYNQALSLKPDLAPALLARGVARFRLSDEGGAIQDAQIAGQLFTEQDNPVGFQASENLIKLVEIAQNPPKVGERTSLGNALVGIGSLLLQFLSPL
;
A
#
# COMPACT_ATOMS: atom_id res chain seq x y z
N MET A 1 71.09 3.15 45.74
CA MET A 1 69.89 3.01 44.89
C MET A 1 68.75 3.81 45.50
N LYS A 2 68.30 4.88 44.84
CA LYS A 2 67.05 5.57 45.16
C LYS A 2 66.29 5.79 43.84
N LEU A 3 65.05 5.31 43.82
CA LEU A 3 64.17 5.13 42.67
C LEU A 3 63.63 6.48 42.18
N THR A 4 63.77 6.77 40.89
CA THR A 4 63.10 7.90 40.22
C THR A 4 61.75 7.41 39.70
N ILE A 5 60.64 7.98 40.18
CA ILE A 5 59.29 7.62 39.73
C ILE A 5 58.87 8.62 38.64
N LEU A 6 58.76 8.14 37.40
CA LEU A 6 58.18 8.88 36.27
C LEU A 6 56.66 8.71 36.31
N THR A 7 55.94 9.77 36.65
CA THR A 7 54.47 9.80 36.56
C THR A 7 54.07 10.20 35.14
N THR A 8 53.64 9.24 34.33
CA THR A 8 53.01 9.49 33.04
C THR A 8 51.54 9.82 33.23
N THR A 9 51.18 11.10 33.07
CA THR A 9 49.79 11.54 32.94
C THR A 9 49.25 11.14 31.58
N ALA A 10 48.37 10.13 31.54
CA ALA A 10 47.56 9.82 30.37
C ALA A 10 46.33 10.73 30.36
N LEU A 11 46.23 11.61 29.37
CA LEU A 11 45.05 12.43 29.13
C LEU A 11 44.02 11.58 28.38
N VAL A 12 43.00 11.08 29.09
CA VAL A 12 41.89 10.34 28.47
C VAL A 12 40.92 11.36 27.86
N THR A 13 40.97 11.53 26.54
CA THR A 13 39.97 12.31 25.82
C THR A 13 38.68 11.49 25.73
N VAL A 14 37.69 11.86 26.54
CA VAL A 14 36.34 11.27 26.47
C VAL A 14 35.69 11.80 25.18
N THR A 15 35.70 11.00 24.12
CA THR A 15 34.91 11.32 22.92
C THR A 15 33.44 11.07 23.26
N ASN A 16 32.68 12.16 23.43
CA ASN A 16 31.22 12.11 23.52
C ASN A 16 30.69 11.55 22.19
N PHE A 17 30.37 10.26 22.18
CA PHE A 17 29.52 9.69 21.14
C PHE A 17 28.10 10.18 21.40
N SER A 18 27.65 11.20 20.68
CA SER A 18 26.23 11.50 20.51
C SER A 18 25.62 10.42 19.61
N ALA A 19 25.41 9.22 20.16
CA ALA A 19 24.44 8.31 19.60
C ALA A 19 23.07 8.97 19.79
N ILE A 20 22.51 9.57 18.73
CA ILE A 20 21.06 9.80 18.67
C ILE A 20 20.43 8.44 18.38
N ALA A 21 20.57 7.49 19.31
CA ALA A 21 19.56 6.49 19.50
C ALA A 21 18.42 7.25 20.17
N THR A 22 17.35 7.56 19.43
CA THR A 22 16.11 7.98 20.07
C THR A 22 15.68 6.79 20.93
N ALA A 23 16.03 6.84 22.21
CA ALA A 23 15.63 5.82 23.16
C ALA A 23 14.10 5.80 23.18
N GLU A 24 13.51 4.64 22.93
CA GLU A 24 12.07 4.45 23.05
C GLU A 24 11.59 5.00 24.40
N ASN A 25 10.44 5.67 24.42
CA ASN A 25 9.83 6.12 25.66
C ASN A 25 9.22 4.92 26.40
N LEU A 26 10.05 4.22 27.17
CA LEU A 26 9.67 3.00 27.89
C LEU A 26 8.49 3.21 28.84
N GLN A 27 8.35 4.39 29.43
CA GLN A 27 7.25 4.70 30.32
C GLN A 27 5.91 4.68 29.57
N HIS A 28 5.83 5.37 28.43
CA HIS A 28 4.61 5.38 27.61
C HIS A 28 4.36 4.03 26.95
N THR A 29 5.40 3.32 26.50
CA THR A 29 5.25 1.95 25.98
C THR A 29 4.66 1.03 27.04
N GLN A 30 5.17 1.06 28.28
CA GLN A 30 4.63 0.26 29.39
C GLN A 30 3.21 0.68 29.75
N GLN A 31 2.91 1.98 29.76
CA GLN A 31 1.56 2.49 29.98
C GLN A 31 0.59 1.96 28.93
N LEU A 32 0.92 2.05 27.64
CA LEU A 32 0.11 1.53 26.54
C LEU A 32 -0.12 0.02 26.70
N LEU A 33 0.95 -0.74 26.92
CA LEU A 33 0.85 -2.20 26.97
C LEU A 33 0.02 -2.69 28.17
N SER A 34 0.12 -2.02 29.32
CA SER A 34 -0.59 -2.39 30.55
C SER A 34 -2.02 -1.88 30.62
N THR A 35 -2.29 -0.68 30.09
CA THR A 35 -3.59 0.00 30.29
C THR A 35 -4.42 0.14 29.01
N LYS A 36 -3.80 0.01 27.84
CA LYS A 36 -4.37 0.40 26.54
C LYS A 36 -4.77 1.89 26.45
N GLN A 37 -4.30 2.73 27.37
CA GLN A 37 -4.57 4.17 27.39
C GLN A 37 -3.27 4.95 27.17
N CYS A 38 -3.12 5.54 25.99
CA CYS A 38 -1.96 6.33 25.63
C CYS A 38 -2.31 7.48 24.66
N ALA A 39 -3.39 8.20 24.94
CA ALA A 39 -3.71 9.43 24.22
C ALA A 39 -2.55 10.43 24.36
N GLN A 40 -2.13 11.02 23.24
CA GLN A 40 -1.03 11.99 23.16
C GLN A 40 0.33 11.47 23.67
N CYS A 41 0.51 10.15 23.75
CA CYS A 41 1.79 9.59 24.13
C CYS A 41 2.85 9.81 23.05
N ASP A 42 4.08 10.08 23.49
CA ASP A 42 5.29 9.86 22.71
C ASP A 42 5.62 8.37 22.67
N LEU A 43 5.45 7.76 21.50
CA LEU A 43 5.76 6.36 21.18
C LEU A 43 6.67 6.29 19.94
N ILE A 44 7.48 7.33 19.71
CA ILE A 44 8.37 7.42 18.55
C ILE A 44 9.33 6.23 18.57
N GLY A 45 9.38 5.49 17.46
CA GLY A 45 10.27 4.35 17.32
C GLY A 45 9.92 3.13 18.17
N ALA A 46 8.79 3.11 18.89
CA ALA A 46 8.45 2.03 19.80
C ALA A 46 8.33 0.66 19.10
N GLY A 47 8.96 -0.36 19.68
CA GLY A 47 8.79 -1.77 19.29
C GLY A 47 7.50 -2.38 19.84
N LEU A 48 6.46 -2.43 19.01
CA LEU A 48 5.12 -2.93 19.35
C LEU A 48 4.69 -4.10 18.42
N VAL A 49 5.67 -4.88 17.95
CA VAL A 49 5.44 -6.03 17.06
C VAL A 49 4.51 -7.03 17.73
N MET A 50 3.46 -7.45 17.04
CA MET A 50 2.45 -8.40 17.55
C MET A 50 1.76 -7.96 18.85
N ALA A 51 1.84 -6.69 19.23
CA ALA A 51 1.18 -6.20 20.43
C ALA A 51 -0.35 -6.36 20.31
N ASP A 52 -0.97 -6.83 21.39
CA ASP A 52 -2.42 -6.77 21.53
C ASP A 52 -2.79 -5.35 21.98
N LEU A 53 -3.44 -4.58 21.10
CA LEU A 53 -3.84 -3.19 21.29
C LEU A 53 -5.32 -3.00 20.94
N VAL A 54 -6.13 -4.05 21.12
CA VAL A 54 -7.58 -4.00 20.88
C VAL A 54 -8.20 -2.90 21.73
N ASN A 55 -8.99 -2.04 21.09
CA ASN A 55 -9.65 -0.87 21.67
C ASN A 55 -8.68 0.10 22.40
N ALA A 56 -7.40 0.11 22.04
CA ALA A 56 -6.46 1.03 22.64
C ALA A 56 -6.79 2.48 22.26
N ASN A 57 -6.70 3.38 23.23
CA ASN A 57 -6.77 4.81 23.00
C ASN A 57 -5.37 5.33 22.70
N LEU A 58 -5.12 5.63 21.43
CA LEU A 58 -3.88 6.19 20.87
C LEU A 58 -4.17 7.55 20.19
N SER A 59 -5.28 8.20 20.55
CA SER A 59 -5.69 9.48 19.98
C SER A 59 -4.58 10.53 20.15
N GLY A 60 -4.15 11.13 19.05
CA GLY A 60 -3.08 12.13 19.01
C GLY A 60 -1.69 11.63 19.41
N ALA A 61 -1.47 10.31 19.57
CA ALA A 61 -0.16 9.76 19.91
C ALA A 61 0.84 9.96 18.75
N ASP A 62 2.12 10.16 19.08
CA ASP A 62 3.21 10.11 18.10
C ASP A 62 3.79 8.70 18.04
N LEU A 63 3.40 7.98 17.00
CA LEU A 63 3.87 6.62 16.67
C LEU A 63 4.90 6.65 15.54
N SER A 64 5.45 7.82 15.19
CA SER A 64 6.32 7.93 14.02
C SER A 64 7.51 6.98 14.14
N ARG A 65 7.77 6.26 13.04
CA ARG A 65 8.81 5.21 12.95
C ARG A 65 8.66 4.04 13.94
N ALA A 66 7.52 3.90 14.63
CA ALA A 66 7.25 2.73 15.46
C ALA A 66 7.11 1.47 14.61
N ASN A 67 7.33 0.31 15.24
CA ASN A 67 7.10 -0.98 14.61
C ASN A 67 5.89 -1.68 15.23
N LEU A 68 4.74 -1.56 14.57
CA LEU A 68 3.46 -2.19 14.90
C LEU A 68 3.16 -3.38 13.98
N SER A 69 4.19 -4.00 13.38
CA SER A 69 4.01 -5.15 12.48
C SER A 69 3.20 -6.24 13.18
N ARG A 70 2.13 -6.72 12.53
CA ARG A 70 1.22 -7.76 13.02
C ARG A 70 0.54 -7.45 14.35
N ALA A 71 0.54 -6.20 14.80
CA ALA A 71 -0.21 -5.79 16.00
C ALA A 71 -1.72 -5.94 15.77
N ASN A 72 -2.46 -6.21 16.85
CA ASN A 72 -3.91 -6.22 16.83
C ASN A 72 -4.44 -4.87 17.35
N LEU A 73 -4.85 -3.99 16.44
CA LEU A 73 -5.41 -2.66 16.69
C LEU A 73 -6.92 -2.63 16.42
N THR A 74 -7.60 -3.79 16.53
CA THR A 74 -9.05 -3.87 16.29
C THR A 74 -9.78 -2.87 17.19
N GLY A 75 -10.58 -1.98 16.60
CA GLY A 75 -11.34 -0.96 17.33
C GLY A 75 -10.50 0.12 18.03
N ALA A 76 -9.19 0.20 17.78
CA ALA A 76 -8.34 1.23 18.39
C ALA A 76 -8.72 2.64 17.92
N ASP A 77 -8.61 3.61 18.82
CA ASP A 77 -8.74 5.03 18.50
C ASP A 77 -7.36 5.62 18.18
N LEU A 78 -7.12 5.91 16.92
CA LEU A 78 -5.90 6.52 16.36
C LEU A 78 -6.20 7.93 15.81
N THR A 79 -7.27 8.57 16.25
CA THR A 79 -7.68 9.89 15.76
C THR A 79 -6.55 10.90 15.89
N GLY A 80 -6.19 11.56 14.79
CA GLY A 80 -5.11 12.55 14.77
C GLY A 80 -3.70 12.03 15.11
N ALA A 81 -3.48 10.72 15.19
CA ALA A 81 -2.17 10.15 15.51
C ALA A 81 -1.15 10.39 14.39
N ASN A 82 0.12 10.58 14.76
CA ASN A 82 1.22 10.63 13.81
C ASN A 82 1.78 9.21 13.60
N LEU A 83 1.45 8.59 12.47
CA LEU A 83 1.92 7.26 12.07
C LEU A 83 2.98 7.32 10.97
N SER A 84 3.58 8.48 10.71
CA SER A 84 4.54 8.65 9.62
C SER A 84 5.73 7.69 9.74
N GLY A 85 6.02 6.97 8.65
CA GLY A 85 7.08 5.94 8.61
C GLY A 85 6.89 4.74 9.55
N THR A 86 5.70 4.57 10.14
CA THR A 86 5.39 3.40 10.99
C THR A 86 5.35 2.13 10.15
N SER A 87 5.79 1.02 10.73
CA SER A 87 5.53 -0.31 10.15
C SER A 87 4.24 -0.89 10.72
N LEU A 88 3.20 -1.02 9.90
CA LEU A 88 1.92 -1.67 10.18
C LEU A 88 1.75 -2.95 9.34
N ASN A 89 2.86 -3.54 8.87
CA ASN A 89 2.80 -4.71 8.00
C ASN A 89 2.03 -5.85 8.68
N GLY A 90 0.96 -6.33 8.03
CA GLY A 90 0.10 -7.40 8.54
C GLY A 90 -0.70 -7.04 9.79
N ALA A 91 -0.77 -5.76 10.19
CA ALA A 91 -1.53 -5.35 11.36
C ALA A 91 -3.05 -5.47 11.13
N ASN A 92 -3.78 -5.78 12.19
CA ASN A 92 -5.25 -5.79 12.15
C ASN A 92 -5.80 -4.48 12.69
N LEU A 93 -6.29 -3.61 11.80
CA LEU A 93 -6.92 -2.31 12.09
C LEU A 93 -8.44 -2.36 11.90
N THR A 94 -9.05 -3.55 11.94
CA THR A 94 -10.49 -3.72 11.72
C THR A 94 -11.28 -2.83 12.68
N GLY A 95 -12.15 -1.97 12.15
CA GLY A 95 -12.95 -1.03 12.94
C GLY A 95 -12.17 0.08 13.67
N ALA A 96 -10.87 0.25 13.42
CA ALA A 96 -10.08 1.32 14.03
C ALA A 96 -10.47 2.70 13.49
N ASN A 97 -10.37 3.73 14.33
CA ASN A 97 -10.61 5.11 13.93
C ASN A 97 -9.28 5.83 13.64
N LEU A 98 -8.98 6.05 12.36
CA LEU A 98 -7.77 6.75 11.87
C LEU A 98 -8.08 8.17 11.40
N SER A 99 -9.24 8.74 11.77
CA SER A 99 -9.66 10.04 11.27
C SER A 99 -8.63 11.13 11.60
N GLY A 100 -8.19 11.87 10.59
CA GLY A 100 -7.15 12.90 10.71
C GLY A 100 -5.73 12.40 10.98
N ALA A 101 -5.50 11.08 10.99
CA ALA A 101 -4.16 10.52 11.22
C ALA A 101 -3.21 10.77 10.04
N ASN A 102 -1.91 10.89 10.33
CA ASN A 102 -0.87 11.02 9.32
C ASN A 102 -0.21 9.66 9.04
N LEU A 103 -0.51 9.04 7.89
CA LEU A 103 0.06 7.77 7.44
C LEU A 103 1.10 7.95 6.32
N THR A 104 1.74 9.12 6.25
CA THR A 104 2.75 9.40 5.23
C THR A 104 3.90 8.39 5.32
N GLY A 105 4.17 7.67 4.24
CA GLY A 105 5.26 6.68 4.19
C GLY A 105 5.08 5.47 5.13
N THR A 106 3.86 5.27 5.67
CA THR A 106 3.55 4.12 6.51
C THR A 106 3.53 2.83 5.69
N ASP A 107 4.07 1.75 6.25
CA ASP A 107 3.97 0.42 5.65
C ASP A 107 2.70 -0.29 6.11
N LEU A 108 1.66 -0.25 5.28
CA LEU A 108 0.37 -0.91 5.48
C LEU A 108 0.26 -2.26 4.76
N ARG A 109 1.38 -2.80 4.24
CA ARG A 109 1.32 -4.03 3.43
C ARG A 109 0.65 -5.15 4.20
N ASP A 110 -0.27 -5.86 3.56
CA ASP A 110 -1.05 -6.96 4.14
C ASP A 110 -1.89 -6.59 5.39
N ALA A 111 -2.10 -5.30 5.67
CA ALA A 111 -2.93 -4.86 6.80
C ALA A 111 -4.43 -5.02 6.52
N TYR A 112 -5.21 -5.13 7.60
CA TYR A 112 -6.67 -5.27 7.54
C TYR A 112 -7.35 -3.99 8.03
N LEU A 113 -7.99 -3.25 7.13
CA LEU A 113 -8.70 -1.99 7.38
C LEU A 113 -10.23 -2.13 7.28
N VAL A 114 -10.78 -3.35 7.33
CA VAL A 114 -12.22 -3.58 7.21
C VAL A 114 -12.96 -2.74 8.26
N ASN A 115 -13.91 -1.92 7.83
CA ASN A 115 -14.68 -0.97 8.66
C ASN A 115 -13.83 0.11 9.38
N ALA A 116 -12.57 0.31 9.02
CA ALA A 116 -11.76 1.39 9.57
C ALA A 116 -12.25 2.76 9.06
N GLN A 117 -12.15 3.78 9.92
CA GLN A 117 -12.53 5.16 9.59
C GLN A 117 -11.29 5.95 9.14
N LEU A 118 -11.26 6.42 7.90
CA LEU A 118 -10.11 7.13 7.30
C LEU A 118 -10.43 8.58 6.88
N PHE A 119 -11.41 9.22 7.55
CA PHE A 119 -11.79 10.59 7.19
C PHE A 119 -10.63 11.56 7.44
N GLY A 120 -10.19 12.27 6.39
CA GLY A 120 -9.08 13.22 6.49
C GLY A 120 -7.71 12.58 6.81
N THR A 121 -7.58 11.27 6.63
CA THR A 121 -6.31 10.56 6.78
C THR A 121 -5.37 10.87 5.62
N ASN A 122 -4.09 11.12 5.91
CA ASN A 122 -3.09 11.30 4.87
C ASN A 122 -2.38 9.98 4.52
N LEU A 123 -2.68 9.40 3.36
CA LEU A 123 -2.06 8.17 2.84
C LEU A 123 -0.92 8.42 1.83
N THR A 124 -0.43 9.66 1.71
CA THR A 124 0.64 10.00 0.75
C THR A 124 1.84 9.08 0.92
N SER A 125 2.27 8.44 -0.16
CA SER A 125 3.42 7.52 -0.17
C SER A 125 3.28 6.30 0.76
N ALA A 126 2.09 5.95 1.24
CA ALA A 126 1.88 4.74 2.03
C ALA A 126 2.05 3.48 1.16
N TYR A 127 2.65 2.44 1.73
CA TYR A 127 2.78 1.13 1.07
C TYR A 127 1.57 0.26 1.41
N ILE A 128 0.60 0.20 0.50
CA ILE A 128 -0.71 -0.45 0.75
C ILE A 128 -0.88 -1.82 0.06
N GLN A 129 0.21 -2.43 -0.40
CA GLN A 129 0.10 -3.66 -1.16
C GLN A 129 -0.44 -4.81 -0.30
N GLY A 130 -1.46 -5.52 -0.76
CA GLY A 130 -2.17 -6.55 -0.01
C GLY A 130 -3.11 -6.00 1.07
N THR A 131 -3.23 -4.68 1.23
CA THR A 131 -4.14 -4.10 2.24
C THR A 131 -5.61 -4.34 1.87
N ILE A 132 -6.34 -4.95 2.80
CA ILE A 132 -7.75 -5.32 2.65
C ILE A 132 -8.63 -4.28 3.32
N GLY A 133 -9.77 -3.93 2.71
CA GLY A 133 -10.80 -3.12 3.34
C GLY A 133 -10.55 -1.60 3.33
N ILE A 134 -9.70 -1.09 2.43
CA ILE A 134 -9.58 0.36 2.21
C ILE A 134 -10.94 0.88 1.70
N PRO A 135 -11.61 1.83 2.40
CA PRO A 135 -12.89 2.36 1.98
C PRO A 135 -12.75 3.30 0.79
N GLU A 136 -13.79 3.39 -0.06
CA GLU A 136 -13.75 4.18 -1.31
C GLU A 136 -13.47 5.67 -1.10
N TYR A 137 -13.88 6.25 0.03
CA TYR A 137 -13.61 7.66 0.35
C TYR A 137 -12.16 7.93 0.77
N ALA A 138 -11.31 6.91 0.93
CA ALA A 138 -9.93 7.08 1.38
C ALA A 138 -8.96 7.45 0.24
N GLY A 139 -9.41 7.47 -1.02
CA GLY A 139 -8.58 7.81 -2.17
C GLY A 139 -9.40 8.28 -3.36
N THR A 140 -8.70 8.79 -4.38
CA THR A 140 -9.27 9.12 -5.69
C THR A 140 -9.40 7.87 -6.57
N ALA A 141 -10.14 7.97 -7.68
CA ALA A 141 -10.22 6.88 -8.65
C ALA A 141 -8.83 6.50 -9.19
N GLU A 142 -7.96 7.49 -9.41
CA GLU A 142 -6.59 7.33 -9.87
C GLU A 142 -5.71 6.63 -8.82
N ASP A 143 -5.91 6.90 -7.52
CA ASP A 143 -5.22 6.19 -6.44
C ASP A 143 -5.58 4.70 -6.46
N PHE A 144 -6.89 4.37 -6.54
CA PHE A 144 -7.34 2.99 -6.62
C PHE A 144 -6.85 2.29 -7.90
N TYR A 145 -6.81 2.99 -9.03
CA TYR A 145 -6.20 2.47 -10.24
C TYR A 145 -4.72 2.15 -10.05
N ALA A 146 -3.93 3.08 -9.49
CA ALA A 146 -2.51 2.88 -9.20
C ALA A 146 -2.28 1.68 -8.28
N TRP A 147 -3.08 1.57 -7.22
CA TRP A 147 -3.04 0.45 -6.28
C TRP A 147 -3.36 -0.88 -6.96
N GLY A 148 -4.36 -0.90 -7.85
CA GLY A 148 -4.69 -2.09 -8.63
C GLY A 148 -3.56 -2.53 -9.56
N VAL A 149 -2.88 -1.58 -10.22
CA VAL A 149 -1.73 -1.88 -11.09
C VAL A 149 -0.62 -2.54 -10.29
N VAL A 150 -0.26 -1.99 -9.12
CA VAL A 150 0.76 -2.57 -8.25
C VAL A 150 0.40 -3.99 -7.78
N GLU A 151 -0.87 -4.27 -7.50
CA GLU A 151 -1.31 -5.65 -7.20
C GLU A 151 -1.16 -6.58 -8.41
N ALA A 152 -1.55 -6.12 -9.60
CA ALA A 152 -1.50 -6.92 -10.82
C ALA A 152 -0.06 -7.28 -11.23
N GLU A 153 0.90 -6.37 -11.06
CA GLU A 153 2.32 -6.61 -11.28
C GLU A 153 2.89 -7.73 -10.40
N ARG A 154 2.35 -7.85 -9.18
CA ARG A 154 2.71 -8.89 -8.22
C ARG A 154 1.98 -10.21 -8.46
N GLY A 155 1.10 -10.27 -9.45
CA GLY A 155 0.27 -11.45 -9.75
C GLY A 155 -0.99 -11.57 -8.88
N ASN A 156 -1.30 -10.57 -8.05
CA ASN A 156 -2.47 -10.56 -7.17
C ASN A 156 -3.73 -10.08 -7.91
N TYR A 157 -4.11 -10.76 -9.00
CA TYR A 157 -5.17 -10.29 -9.91
C TYR A 157 -6.54 -10.12 -9.23
N ARG A 158 -6.86 -10.92 -8.21
CA ARG A 158 -8.11 -10.75 -7.44
C ARG A 158 -8.12 -9.44 -6.65
N ALA A 159 -7.03 -9.13 -5.95
CA ALA A 159 -6.90 -7.87 -5.23
C ALA A 159 -6.87 -6.68 -6.19
N ALA A 160 -6.20 -6.82 -7.34
CA ALA A 160 -6.21 -5.80 -8.39
C ALA A 160 -7.63 -5.49 -8.88
N ILE A 161 -8.46 -6.51 -9.15
CA ILE A 161 -9.85 -6.33 -9.58
C ILE A 161 -10.69 -5.59 -8.53
N GLU A 162 -10.54 -5.90 -7.24
CA GLU A 162 -11.19 -5.16 -6.16
C GLU A 162 -10.84 -3.67 -6.23
N LYS A 163 -9.56 -3.32 -6.39
CA LYS A 163 -9.12 -1.93 -6.53
C LYS A 163 -9.66 -1.27 -7.80
N TYR A 164 -9.64 -1.96 -8.93
CA TYR A 164 -10.23 -1.41 -10.16
C TYR A 164 -11.75 -1.22 -10.06
N ASN A 165 -12.47 -2.08 -9.34
CA ASN A 165 -13.89 -1.88 -9.08
C ASN A 165 -14.14 -0.61 -8.24
N GLN A 166 -13.31 -0.35 -7.23
CA GLN A 166 -13.38 0.88 -6.44
C GLN A 166 -13.08 2.11 -7.31
N ALA A 167 -12.05 2.04 -8.17
CA ALA A 167 -11.73 3.10 -9.11
C ALA A 167 -12.92 3.42 -10.04
N LEU A 168 -13.56 2.38 -10.60
CA LEU A 168 -14.69 2.51 -11.53
C LEU A 168 -16.01 2.87 -10.84
N SER A 169 -16.16 2.60 -9.54
CA SER A 169 -17.26 3.13 -8.72
C SER A 169 -17.19 4.66 -8.62
N LEU A 170 -15.98 5.18 -8.44
CA LEU A 170 -15.71 6.62 -8.32
C LEU A 170 -15.71 7.33 -9.69
N LYS A 171 -15.18 6.68 -10.73
CA LYS A 171 -15.03 7.23 -12.08
C LYS A 171 -15.31 6.16 -13.14
N PRO A 172 -16.58 5.97 -13.54
CA PRO A 172 -16.99 4.89 -14.45
C PRO A 172 -16.36 4.95 -15.86
N ASP A 173 -15.94 6.13 -16.29
CA ASP A 173 -15.32 6.42 -17.59
C ASP A 173 -13.77 6.33 -17.57
N LEU A 174 -13.18 5.83 -16.48
CA LEU A 174 -11.74 5.62 -16.36
C LEU A 174 -11.26 4.44 -17.23
N ALA A 175 -11.09 4.70 -18.53
CA ALA A 175 -10.72 3.70 -19.54
C ALA A 175 -9.47 2.86 -19.18
N PRO A 176 -8.38 3.43 -18.62
CA PRO A 176 -7.24 2.64 -18.14
C PRO A 176 -7.61 1.58 -17.09
N ALA A 177 -8.51 1.91 -16.15
CA ALA A 177 -8.94 0.98 -15.11
C ALA A 177 -9.82 -0.15 -15.67
N LEU A 178 -10.67 0.13 -16.66
CA LEU A 178 -11.40 -0.91 -17.40
C LEU A 178 -10.43 -1.85 -18.12
N LEU A 179 -9.50 -1.31 -18.91
CA LEU A 179 -8.51 -2.12 -19.61
C LEU A 179 -7.69 -2.99 -18.63
N ALA A 180 -7.22 -2.40 -17.53
CA ALA A 180 -6.46 -3.12 -16.51
C ALA A 180 -7.27 -4.22 -15.83
N ARG A 181 -8.55 -3.96 -15.53
CA ARG A 181 -9.47 -4.98 -15.00
C ARG A 181 -9.71 -6.10 -16.01
N GLY A 182 -9.85 -5.77 -17.30
CA GLY A 182 -9.96 -6.75 -18.37
C GLY A 182 -8.73 -7.67 -18.45
N VAL A 183 -7.51 -7.11 -18.37
CA VAL A 183 -6.27 -7.91 -18.29
C VAL A 183 -6.29 -8.82 -17.06
N ALA A 184 -6.62 -8.29 -15.88
CA ALA A 184 -6.65 -9.08 -14.65
C ALA A 184 -7.70 -10.22 -14.71
N ARG A 185 -8.88 -9.97 -15.29
CA ARG A 185 -9.92 -10.97 -15.54
C ARG A 185 -9.44 -12.07 -16.47
N PHE A 186 -8.80 -11.71 -17.57
CA PHE A 186 -8.23 -12.69 -18.51
C PHE A 186 -7.20 -13.61 -17.82
N ARG A 187 -6.35 -13.03 -16.96
CA ARG A 187 -5.38 -13.81 -16.16
C ARG A 187 -6.01 -14.74 -15.13
N LEU A 188 -7.27 -14.52 -14.79
CA LEU A 188 -8.10 -15.39 -13.96
C LEU A 188 -9.07 -16.27 -14.78
N SER A 189 -8.90 -16.34 -16.11
CA SER A 189 -9.75 -17.09 -17.02
C SER A 189 -11.21 -16.60 -17.11
N ASP A 190 -11.48 -15.37 -16.68
CA ASP A 190 -12.75 -14.68 -16.97
C ASP A 190 -12.66 -13.97 -18.33
N GLU A 191 -12.74 -14.78 -19.38
CA GLU A 191 -12.61 -14.32 -20.76
C GLU A 191 -13.76 -13.41 -21.20
N GLY A 192 -15.00 -13.73 -20.78
CA GLY A 192 -16.17 -12.93 -21.10
C GLY A 192 -16.10 -11.54 -20.46
N GLY A 193 -15.75 -11.47 -19.18
CA GLY A 193 -15.56 -10.20 -18.48
C GLY A 193 -14.35 -9.42 -19.00
N ALA A 194 -13.31 -10.10 -19.48
CA ALA A 194 -12.16 -9.46 -20.11
C ALA A 194 -12.50 -8.78 -21.43
N ILE A 195 -13.23 -9.47 -22.31
CA ILE A 195 -13.70 -8.91 -23.60
C ILE A 195 -14.62 -7.72 -23.35
N GLN A 196 -15.57 -7.86 -22.41
CA GLN A 196 -16.50 -6.79 -22.09
C GLN A 196 -15.78 -5.51 -21.63
N ASP A 197 -14.85 -5.63 -20.69
CA ASP A 197 -14.09 -4.48 -20.21
C ASP A 197 -13.22 -3.86 -21.31
N ALA A 198 -12.59 -4.69 -22.15
CA ALA A 198 -11.77 -4.23 -23.26
C ALA A 198 -12.59 -3.45 -24.31
N GLN A 199 -13.78 -3.93 -24.66
CA GLN A 199 -14.67 -3.24 -25.60
C GLN A 199 -15.09 -1.87 -25.11
N ILE A 200 -15.48 -1.77 -23.83
CA ILE A 200 -15.86 -0.49 -23.21
C ILE A 200 -14.64 0.44 -23.15
N ALA A 201 -13.47 -0.08 -22.74
CA ALA A 201 -12.23 0.71 -22.71
C ALA A 201 -11.87 1.24 -24.10
N GLY A 202 -11.98 0.43 -25.16
CA GLY A 202 -11.70 0.85 -26.53
C GLY A 202 -12.61 1.98 -27.01
N GLN A 203 -13.91 1.91 -26.70
CA GLN A 203 -14.86 2.98 -27.01
C GLN A 203 -14.46 4.28 -26.31
N LEU A 204 -14.20 4.23 -25.00
CA LEU A 204 -13.78 5.40 -24.22
C LEU A 204 -12.45 5.98 -24.70
N PHE A 205 -11.46 5.14 -25.02
CA PHE A 205 -10.19 5.62 -25.58
C PHE A 205 -10.36 6.29 -26.95
N THR A 206 -11.33 5.84 -27.75
CA THR A 206 -11.68 6.51 -29.02
C THR A 206 -12.27 7.89 -28.75
N GLU A 207 -13.20 8.01 -27.80
CA GLU A 207 -13.78 9.30 -27.39
C GLU A 207 -12.75 10.25 -26.78
N GLN A 208 -11.68 9.71 -26.20
CA GLN A 208 -10.57 10.44 -25.59
C GLN A 208 -9.41 10.74 -26.56
N ASP A 209 -9.57 10.50 -27.85
CA ASP A 209 -8.51 10.66 -28.88
C ASP A 209 -7.20 9.93 -28.51
N ASN A 210 -7.31 8.75 -27.88
CA ASN A 210 -6.19 7.94 -27.40
C ASN A 210 -6.03 6.66 -28.24
N PRO A 211 -5.36 6.73 -29.41
CA PRO A 211 -5.21 5.58 -30.30
C PRO A 211 -4.37 4.45 -29.69
N VAL A 212 -3.48 4.78 -28.76
CA VAL A 212 -2.63 3.78 -28.07
C VAL A 212 -3.48 2.93 -27.13
N GLY A 213 -4.35 3.54 -26.33
CA GLY A 213 -5.30 2.85 -25.46
C GLY A 213 -6.33 2.03 -26.24
N PHE A 214 -6.84 2.58 -27.35
CA PHE A 214 -7.72 1.84 -28.26
C PHE A 214 -7.04 0.58 -28.78
N GLN A 215 -5.82 0.71 -29.34
CA GLN A 215 -5.09 -0.43 -29.88
C GLN A 215 -4.77 -1.48 -28.81
N ALA A 216 -4.47 -1.06 -27.58
CA ALA A 216 -4.24 -1.98 -26.47
C ALA A 216 -5.51 -2.77 -26.08
N SER A 217 -6.67 -2.13 -26.19
CA SER A 217 -7.96 -2.78 -25.97
C SER A 217 -8.27 -3.82 -27.05
N GLU A 218 -8.07 -3.47 -28.32
CA GLU A 218 -8.21 -4.41 -29.45
C GLU A 218 -7.23 -5.58 -29.34
N ASN A 219 -5.99 -5.31 -28.93
CA ASN A 219 -5.00 -6.34 -28.69
C ASN A 219 -5.45 -7.32 -27.60
N LEU A 220 -6.03 -6.83 -26.50
CA LEU A 220 -6.56 -7.71 -25.45
C LEU A 220 -7.69 -8.60 -25.98
N ILE A 221 -8.64 -8.06 -26.73
CA ILE A 221 -9.74 -8.85 -27.32
C ILE A 221 -9.18 -9.98 -28.19
N LYS A 222 -8.27 -9.65 -29.10
CA LYS A 222 -7.61 -10.62 -29.97
C LYS A 222 -6.86 -11.70 -29.18
N LEU A 223 -6.22 -11.34 -28.07
CA LEU A 223 -5.54 -12.30 -27.20
C LEU A 223 -6.50 -13.30 -26.57
N VAL A 224 -7.68 -12.85 -26.12
CA VAL A 224 -8.72 -13.73 -25.58
C VAL A 224 -9.22 -14.68 -26.66
N GLU A 225 -9.49 -14.19 -27.87
CA GLU A 225 -9.96 -15.01 -29.00
C GLU A 225 -8.96 -16.10 -29.39
N ILE A 226 -7.67 -15.78 -29.43
CA ILE A 226 -6.60 -16.75 -29.70
C ILE A 226 -6.52 -17.79 -28.58
N ALA A 227 -6.69 -17.39 -27.33
CA ALA A 227 -6.68 -18.31 -26.19
C ALA A 227 -7.84 -19.31 -26.24
N GLN A 228 -9.02 -18.86 -26.67
CA GLN A 228 -10.20 -19.70 -26.89
C GLN A 228 -10.02 -20.69 -28.05
N ASN A 229 -9.33 -20.27 -29.11
CA ASN A 229 -9.10 -21.06 -30.32
C ASN A 229 -7.60 -21.16 -30.65
N PRO A 230 -6.82 -21.95 -29.88
CA PRO A 230 -5.37 -21.95 -30.00
C PRO A 230 -4.92 -22.49 -31.38
N PRO A 231 -4.12 -21.72 -32.13
CA PRO A 231 -3.57 -22.19 -33.40
C PRO A 231 -2.54 -23.31 -33.19
N LYS A 232 -2.34 -24.12 -34.23
CA LYS A 232 -1.42 -25.28 -34.18
C LYS A 232 0.04 -24.80 -34.00
N VAL A 233 0.58 -25.00 -32.79
CA VAL A 233 1.99 -24.92 -32.32
C VAL A 233 2.87 -23.85 -32.99
N GLY A 234 3.12 -22.74 -32.27
CA GLY A 234 4.09 -21.69 -32.64
C GLY A 234 3.84 -20.32 -31.98
N GLU A 235 2.61 -20.05 -31.52
CA GLU A 235 2.17 -18.70 -31.12
C GLU A 235 2.10 -18.43 -29.60
N ARG A 236 2.42 -19.41 -28.74
CA ARG A 236 2.38 -19.21 -27.27
C ARG A 236 3.34 -18.11 -26.80
N THR A 237 4.48 -17.95 -27.45
CA THR A 237 5.46 -16.90 -27.17
C THR A 237 4.93 -15.50 -27.56
N SER A 238 4.08 -15.44 -28.59
CA SER A 238 3.44 -14.19 -29.06
C SER A 238 2.44 -13.65 -28.05
N LEU A 239 1.63 -14.53 -27.45
CA LEU A 239 0.65 -14.18 -26.41
C LEU A 239 1.30 -13.54 -25.17
N GLY A 240 2.43 -14.10 -24.70
CA GLY A 240 3.15 -13.57 -23.54
C GLY A 240 3.69 -12.16 -23.78
N ASN A 241 4.29 -11.92 -24.96
CA ASN A 241 4.88 -10.62 -25.30
C ASN A 241 3.81 -9.52 -25.41
N ALA A 242 2.63 -9.84 -25.95
CA ALA A 242 1.53 -8.89 -26.08
C ALA A 242 0.96 -8.47 -24.70
N LEU A 243 0.81 -9.41 -23.77
CA LEU A 243 0.39 -9.10 -22.40
C LEU A 243 1.40 -8.22 -21.66
N VAL A 244 2.69 -8.47 -21.83
CA VAL A 244 3.75 -7.60 -21.28
C VAL A 244 3.65 -6.20 -21.87
N GLY A 245 3.38 -6.07 -23.18
CA GLY A 245 3.17 -4.78 -23.84
C GLY A 245 2.01 -3.98 -23.23
N ILE A 246 0.87 -4.63 -22.98
CA ILE A 246 -0.29 -3.99 -22.33
C ILE A 246 0.06 -3.60 -20.89
N GLY A 247 0.75 -4.46 -20.14
CA GLY A 247 1.20 -4.16 -18.77
C GLY A 247 2.06 -2.90 -18.68
N SER A 248 3.05 -2.78 -19.57
CA SER A 248 3.90 -1.58 -19.66
C SER A 248 3.11 -0.31 -19.98
N LEU A 249 2.05 -0.42 -20.79
CA LEU A 249 1.18 0.71 -21.11
C LEU A 249 0.34 1.14 -19.91
N LEU A 250 -0.18 0.19 -19.12
CA LEU A 250 -0.96 0.50 -17.91
C LEU A 250 -0.15 1.33 -16.91
N LEU A 251 1.16 1.08 -16.80
CA LEU A 251 2.07 1.90 -16.00
C LEU A 251 2.24 3.32 -16.56
N GLN A 252 2.26 3.48 -17.88
CA GLN A 252 2.38 4.81 -18.50
C GLN A 252 1.17 5.70 -18.20
N PHE A 253 -0.03 5.10 -18.06
CA PHE A 253 -1.23 5.83 -17.66
C PHE A 253 -1.20 6.35 -16.22
N LEU A 254 -0.23 5.94 -15.39
CA LEU A 254 -0.01 6.48 -14.04
C LEU A 254 0.86 7.74 -14.03
N SER A 255 1.53 8.04 -15.14
CA SER A 255 2.37 9.23 -15.23
C SER A 255 1.47 10.43 -15.58
N PRO A 256 1.51 11.54 -14.83
CA PRO A 256 0.88 12.76 -15.29
C PRO A 256 1.58 13.20 -16.59
N LEU A 257 0.80 13.42 -17.65
CA LEU A 257 1.26 14.12 -18.85
C LEU A 257 1.63 15.57 -18.52
#